data_AF-A0A836S6T4-F1
#
_entry.id   AF-A0A836S6T4-F1
#
_cell.length_a   1.000
_cell.length_b   1.000
_cell.length_c   1.000
_cell.angle_alpha   90.00
_cell.angle_beta   90.00
_cell.angle_gamma   90.00
#
_symmetry.space_group_name_H-M   'P 1'
#
loop_
_entity.id
_entity.type
_entity.pdbx_description
1 polymer ?
#
loop_
_entity_poly.entity_id
_entity_poly.type
_entity_poly.pdbx_seq_one_letter_code
_entity_poly.pdbx_strand_id
1 'polypeptide(L)'
;MKIIFPVISLAFLLTACGNEPEKQTETQPETPKIKIDIAAGEAAAKACAGCHNSNGISSTAETPHLAGQHAEYLRSAMQAYQDKTRKDEVMATALAELNAQDIANIAGYYASLPGPDINTNPEPVKVAEEPEQAEAEQAAAPAAAAACAGCHGATGVSALPGTPSLAALSKDYLVAATKAYKTQERKDPVMAGMVAALSDADIEAIATFYAEQPLENPSTPASGDATAGEAAAATCAGCHGADGNSGSPNANPSLAGQDATYLAKAMKSYKDGSRDNAVMPGMVAALSDADLENIATFYASNTRHAPGAGGEAEVTREALSAEAWAEKCNRCHGEDGKSERPGYPRLANQRADYTVRALHAYQGDGRDMSTMHKMSLPLMESEIQDIANYYSKR
;
A
#
# COMPACT_ATOMS: atom_id res chain seq x y z
N MET A 1 -37.64 64.57 44.57
CA MET A 1 -36.82 65.01 43.42
C MET A 1 -35.41 65.35 43.88
N LYS A 2 -34.46 64.44 43.70
CA LYS A 2 -33.03 64.69 43.37
C LYS A 2 -32.27 63.36 43.38
N ILE A 3 -31.75 63.05 42.20
CA ILE A 3 -30.87 61.94 41.85
C ILE A 3 -29.46 62.26 42.37
N ILE A 4 -28.79 61.30 43.02
CA ILE A 4 -27.34 61.34 43.26
C ILE A 4 -26.79 59.93 43.09
N PHE A 5 -26.03 59.72 42.02
CA PHE A 5 -25.09 58.61 41.82
C PHE A 5 -23.80 58.87 42.60
N PRO A 6 -23.14 57.86 43.17
CA PRO A 6 -21.70 57.91 43.40
C PRO A 6 -20.95 57.02 42.41
N VAL A 7 -19.89 57.65 41.90
CA VAL A 7 -18.86 57.18 40.99
C VAL A 7 -18.08 56.00 41.59
N ILE A 8 -17.96 54.92 40.81
CA ILE A 8 -17.07 53.79 41.08
C ILE A 8 -15.64 54.23 40.80
N SER A 9 -14.80 54.24 41.83
CA SER A 9 -13.38 54.56 41.71
C SER A 9 -12.61 53.34 41.24
N LEU A 10 -11.91 53.54 40.12
CA LEU A 10 -10.97 52.63 39.48
C LEU A 10 -9.69 52.52 40.35
N ALA A 11 -9.33 51.31 40.75
CA ALA A 11 -7.97 50.99 41.21
C ALA A 11 -7.49 49.74 40.47
N PHE A 12 -6.77 49.98 39.38
CA PHE A 12 -5.97 49.00 38.67
C PHE A 12 -4.66 48.80 39.42
N LEU A 13 -4.33 47.58 39.81
CA LEU A 13 -2.96 47.14 40.09
C LEU A 13 -2.78 45.76 39.46
N LEU A 14 -2.01 45.74 38.37
CA LEU A 14 -1.49 44.54 37.73
C LEU A 14 -0.50 43.85 38.67
N THR A 15 -0.65 42.54 38.90
CA THR A 15 0.47 41.60 38.83
C THR A 15 -0.06 40.19 38.57
N ALA A 16 0.70 39.44 37.79
CA ALA A 16 0.26 38.35 36.94
C ALA A 16 0.59 36.95 37.48
N CYS A 17 -0.10 35.97 36.88
CA CYS A 17 0.30 34.57 36.66
C CYS A 17 0.40 33.61 37.85
N GLY A 18 -0.50 32.63 37.86
CA GLY A 18 -0.42 31.41 38.66
C GLY A 18 -1.67 30.54 38.54
N ASN A 19 -2.06 30.15 37.33
CA ASN A 19 -3.07 29.10 37.12
C ASN A 19 -2.34 27.88 36.53
N GLU A 20 -2.10 26.86 37.35
CA GLU A 20 -1.71 25.53 36.87
C GLU A 20 -2.89 24.90 36.14
N PRO A 21 -2.71 24.37 34.91
CA PRO A 21 -3.76 23.57 34.29
C PRO A 21 -3.80 22.20 34.98
N GLU A 22 -4.97 21.84 35.50
CA GLU A 22 -5.27 20.51 36.02
C GLU A 22 -4.89 19.44 34.98
N LYS A 23 -4.01 18.53 35.40
CA LYS A 23 -3.60 17.36 34.64
C LYS A 23 -4.80 16.42 34.52
N GLN A 24 -5.51 16.51 33.39
CA GLN A 24 -6.51 15.52 33.00
C GLN A 24 -5.83 14.16 32.95
N THR A 25 -6.17 13.30 33.91
CA THR A 25 -5.77 11.91 33.92
C THR A 25 -6.73 11.21 32.97
N GLU A 26 -6.31 11.03 31.71
CA GLU A 26 -6.96 10.11 30.79
C GLU A 26 -6.96 8.72 31.43
N THR A 27 -8.10 8.32 31.97
CA THR A 27 -8.36 6.92 32.26
C THR A 27 -8.47 6.21 30.92
N GLN A 28 -7.45 5.40 30.57
CA GLN A 28 -7.57 4.46 29.46
C GLN A 28 -8.86 3.65 29.64
N PRO A 29 -9.66 3.44 28.58
CA PRO A 29 -10.85 2.62 28.68
C PRO A 29 -10.43 1.21 29.08
N GLU A 30 -10.89 0.74 30.25
CA GLU A 30 -10.70 -0.65 30.64
C GLU A 30 -11.36 -1.55 29.60
N THR A 31 -10.55 -2.35 28.89
CA THR A 31 -11.05 -3.36 27.96
C THR A 31 -12.03 -4.28 28.67
N PRO A 32 -13.27 -4.47 28.17
CA PRO A 32 -14.21 -5.40 28.77
C PRO A 32 -13.56 -6.78 28.89
N LYS A 33 -13.59 -7.37 30.09
CA LYS A 33 -13.10 -8.75 30.30
C LYS A 33 -14.08 -9.73 29.65
N ILE A 34 -13.95 -9.92 28.34
CA ILE A 34 -14.70 -10.92 27.57
C ILE A 34 -14.18 -12.31 27.97
N LYS A 35 -15.07 -13.19 28.45
CA LYS A 35 -14.72 -14.57 28.78
C LYS A 35 -14.58 -15.37 27.49
N ILE A 36 -13.43 -16.01 27.27
CA ILE A 36 -13.17 -16.83 26.08
C ILE A 36 -13.77 -18.23 26.26
N ASP A 37 -14.55 -18.68 25.27
CA ASP A 37 -15.05 -20.05 25.13
C ASP A 37 -14.38 -20.72 23.91
N ILE A 38 -13.45 -21.64 24.18
CA ILE A 38 -12.67 -22.34 23.15
C ILE A 38 -13.55 -23.26 22.31
N ALA A 39 -14.55 -23.92 22.88
CA ALA A 39 -15.41 -24.84 22.16
C ALA A 39 -16.36 -24.10 21.20
N ALA A 40 -16.88 -22.95 21.64
CA ALA A 40 -17.62 -22.04 20.76
C ALA A 40 -16.72 -21.48 19.64
N GLY A 41 -15.46 -21.15 19.98
CA GLY A 41 -14.46 -20.68 19.03
C GLY A 41 -14.14 -21.71 17.96
N GLU A 42 -13.93 -22.97 18.33
CA GLU A 42 -13.71 -24.08 17.41
C GLU A 42 -14.90 -24.28 16.46
N ALA A 43 -16.12 -24.20 16.98
CA ALA A 43 -17.32 -24.34 16.16
C ALA A 43 -17.44 -23.22 15.12
N ALA A 44 -17.15 -21.97 15.50
CA ALA A 44 -17.17 -20.82 14.61
C ALA A 44 -16.00 -20.84 13.60
N ALA A 45 -14.82 -21.31 14.01
CA ALA A 45 -13.63 -21.40 13.17
C ALA A 45 -13.76 -22.39 11.99
N LYS A 46 -14.78 -23.25 11.97
CA LYS A 46 -15.07 -24.13 10.83
C LYS A 46 -15.26 -23.37 9.52
N ALA A 47 -15.83 -22.17 9.56
CA ALA A 47 -15.98 -21.32 8.38
C ALA A 47 -14.64 -20.77 7.87
N CYS A 48 -13.66 -20.59 8.76
CA CYS A 48 -12.33 -20.07 8.45
C CYS A 48 -11.42 -21.15 7.82
N ALA A 49 -11.71 -22.42 8.08
CA ALA A 49 -10.89 -23.56 7.65
C ALA A 49 -10.79 -23.71 6.12
N GLY A 50 -11.72 -23.14 5.35
CA GLY A 50 -11.66 -23.14 3.88
C GLY A 50 -10.45 -22.40 3.31
N CYS A 51 -9.87 -21.47 4.06
CA CYS A 51 -8.69 -20.69 3.66
C CYS A 51 -7.51 -20.88 4.62
N HIS A 52 -7.76 -20.98 5.93
CA HIS A 52 -6.69 -21.08 6.94
C HIS A 52 -6.36 -22.51 7.36
N ASN A 53 -6.99 -23.52 6.73
CA ASN A 53 -7.01 -24.92 7.16
C ASN A 53 -7.64 -25.14 8.55
N SER A 54 -8.06 -26.39 8.81
CA SER A 54 -8.75 -26.76 10.06
C SER A 54 -7.88 -26.61 11.31
N ASN A 55 -6.56 -26.76 11.16
CA ASN A 55 -5.57 -26.57 12.21
C ASN A 55 -5.05 -25.12 12.29
N GLY A 56 -5.54 -24.19 11.45
CA GLY A 56 -5.04 -22.81 11.41
C GLY A 56 -3.65 -22.66 10.80
N ILE A 57 -3.13 -23.70 10.13
CA ILE A 57 -1.85 -23.68 9.42
C ILE A 57 -2.15 -23.67 7.92
N SER A 58 -2.20 -22.48 7.33
CA SER A 58 -2.41 -22.27 5.90
C SER A 58 -1.40 -23.00 4.98
N SER A 59 -1.88 -23.40 3.79
CA SER A 59 -1.07 -23.88 2.67
C SER A 59 -0.93 -22.90 1.50
N THR A 60 -1.49 -21.68 1.53
CA THR A 60 -1.34 -20.67 0.44
C THR A 60 -0.65 -19.37 0.87
N ALA A 61 -0.08 -18.63 -0.09
CA ALA A 61 0.70 -17.40 0.16
C ALA A 61 -0.18 -16.24 0.68
N GLU A 62 -1.44 -16.23 0.26
CA GLU A 62 -2.42 -15.18 0.52
C GLU A 62 -3.02 -15.31 1.93
N THR A 63 -2.81 -16.44 2.60
CA THR A 63 -3.49 -16.79 3.85
C THR A 63 -2.46 -17.05 4.95
N PRO A 64 -2.46 -16.28 6.07
CA PRO A 64 -1.51 -16.49 7.16
C PRO A 64 -1.81 -17.74 7.98
N HIS A 65 -0.79 -18.22 8.68
CA HIS A 65 -0.98 -19.08 9.85
C HIS A 65 -1.63 -18.30 11.00
N LEU A 66 -2.68 -18.89 11.58
CA LEU A 66 -3.40 -18.38 12.76
C LEU A 66 -3.03 -19.15 14.02
N ALA A 67 -2.69 -20.43 13.88
CA ALA A 67 -2.39 -21.32 14.98
C ALA A 67 -1.21 -20.81 15.83
N GLY A 68 -1.36 -20.82 17.16
CA GLY A 68 -0.33 -20.42 18.10
C GLY A 68 0.01 -18.92 18.09
N GLN A 69 -0.82 -18.10 17.43
CA GLN A 69 -0.72 -16.64 17.47
C GLN A 69 -1.47 -16.09 18.69
N HIS A 70 -1.06 -14.92 19.19
CA HIS A 70 -1.71 -14.31 20.35
C HIS A 70 -3.19 -14.01 20.11
N ALA A 71 -4.06 -14.44 21.02
CA ALA A 71 -5.49 -14.17 20.96
C ALA A 71 -5.79 -12.66 20.88
N GLU A 72 -5.01 -11.84 21.59
CA GLU A 72 -5.18 -10.38 21.53
C GLU A 72 -4.83 -9.80 20.16
N TYR A 73 -3.75 -10.28 19.53
CA TYR A 73 -3.40 -9.87 18.17
C TYR A 73 -4.46 -10.35 17.16
N LEU A 74 -4.91 -11.60 17.25
CA LEU A 74 -5.93 -12.15 16.36
C LEU A 74 -7.24 -11.36 16.47
N ARG A 75 -7.67 -11.02 17.70
CA ARG A 75 -8.83 -10.16 17.93
C ARG A 75 -8.64 -8.78 17.29
N SER A 76 -7.51 -8.13 17.55
CA SER A 76 -7.20 -6.80 16.98
C SER A 76 -7.15 -6.83 15.46
N ALA A 77 -6.57 -7.87 14.86
CA ALA A 77 -6.51 -8.04 13.41
C ALA A 77 -7.91 -8.23 12.80
N MET A 78 -8.77 -9.05 13.43
CA MET A 78 -10.15 -9.23 12.98
C MET A 78 -10.97 -7.95 13.09
N GLN A 79 -10.81 -7.19 14.17
CA GLN A 79 -11.43 -5.87 14.33
C GLN A 79 -10.95 -4.88 13.25
N ALA A 80 -9.64 -4.85 12.97
CA ALA A 80 -9.08 -4.00 11.92
C ALA A 80 -9.66 -4.30 10.53
N TYR A 81 -10.02 -5.56 10.24
CA TYR A 81 -10.74 -5.93 9.02
C TYR A 81 -12.18 -5.43 9.01
N GLN A 82 -12.92 -5.54 10.12
CA GLN A 82 -14.28 -5.01 10.25
C GLN A 82 -14.31 -3.48 10.12
N ASP A 83 -13.33 -2.81 10.72
CA ASP A 83 -13.18 -1.35 10.71
C ASP A 83 -12.51 -0.83 9.43
N LYS A 84 -12.09 -1.74 8.54
CA LYS A 84 -11.42 -1.47 7.25
C LYS A 84 -10.07 -0.75 7.35
N THR A 85 -9.46 -0.68 8.54
CA THR A 85 -8.09 -0.20 8.74
C THR A 85 -7.04 -1.23 8.32
N ARG A 86 -7.47 -2.48 8.13
CA ARG A 86 -6.72 -3.53 7.44
C ARG A 86 -7.50 -3.95 6.20
N LYS A 87 -6.93 -3.72 5.01
CA LYS A 87 -7.63 -3.90 3.73
C LYS A 87 -7.48 -5.34 3.24
N ASP A 88 -8.58 -6.08 3.20
CA ASP A 88 -8.75 -7.38 2.55
C ASP A 88 -10.25 -7.70 2.47
N GLU A 89 -10.84 -7.63 1.27
CA GLU A 89 -12.29 -7.78 1.09
C GLU A 89 -12.78 -9.19 1.47
N VAL A 90 -11.95 -10.21 1.28
CA VAL A 90 -12.28 -11.61 1.62
C VAL A 90 -12.40 -11.74 3.13
N MET A 91 -11.41 -11.26 3.88
CA MET A 91 -11.45 -11.28 5.34
C MET A 91 -12.51 -10.33 5.92
N ALA A 92 -12.70 -9.14 5.34
CA ALA A 92 -13.76 -8.23 5.77
C ALA A 92 -15.15 -8.88 5.63
N THR A 93 -15.40 -9.56 4.50
CA THR A 93 -16.66 -10.29 4.27
C THR A 93 -16.80 -11.46 5.23
N ALA A 94 -15.75 -12.24 5.46
CA ALA A 94 -15.77 -13.40 6.36
C ALA A 94 -16.07 -13.02 7.82
N LEU A 95 -15.75 -11.79 8.22
CA LEU A 95 -15.90 -11.29 9.58
C LEU A 95 -17.13 -10.39 9.77
N ALA A 96 -17.83 -9.99 8.70
CA ALA A 96 -18.86 -8.95 8.73
C ALA A 96 -20.00 -9.22 9.73
N GLU A 97 -20.41 -10.49 9.87
CA GLU A 97 -21.51 -10.91 10.72
C GLU A 97 -21.09 -11.37 12.13
N LEU A 98 -19.79 -11.33 12.45
CA LEU A 98 -19.27 -11.79 13.74
C LEU A 98 -19.35 -10.67 14.79
N ASN A 99 -19.86 -11.02 15.97
CA ASN A 99 -19.85 -10.10 17.11
C ASN A 99 -18.53 -10.20 17.91
N ALA A 100 -18.34 -9.29 18.86
CA ALA A 100 -17.12 -9.24 19.69
C ALA A 100 -16.84 -10.51 20.49
N GLN A 101 -17.88 -11.26 20.90
CA GLN A 101 -17.72 -12.53 21.61
C GLN A 101 -17.26 -13.65 20.67
N ASP A 102 -17.81 -13.73 19.45
CA ASP A 102 -17.37 -14.69 18.43
C ASP A 102 -15.91 -14.45 18.06
N ILE A 103 -15.53 -13.19 17.83
CA ILE A 103 -14.14 -12.80 17.55
C ILE A 103 -13.22 -13.21 18.71
N ALA A 104 -13.61 -12.96 19.96
CA ALA A 104 -12.81 -13.35 21.12
C ALA A 104 -12.67 -14.88 21.25
N ASN A 105 -13.74 -15.63 20.96
CA ASN A 105 -13.74 -17.09 21.00
C ASN A 105 -12.85 -17.70 19.90
N ILE A 106 -12.99 -17.22 18.66
CA ILE A 106 -12.17 -17.65 17.51
C ILE A 106 -10.69 -17.34 17.76
N ALA A 107 -10.40 -16.13 18.24
CA ALA A 107 -9.03 -15.73 18.58
C ALA A 107 -8.44 -16.62 19.69
N GLY A 108 -9.22 -16.93 20.72
CA GLY A 108 -8.83 -17.84 21.79
C GLY A 108 -8.57 -19.26 21.29
N TYR A 109 -9.44 -19.78 20.42
CA TYR A 109 -9.30 -21.10 19.83
C TYR A 109 -7.99 -21.21 19.04
N TYR A 110 -7.74 -20.33 18.06
CA TYR A 110 -6.51 -20.39 17.27
C TYR A 110 -5.24 -20.15 18.09
N ALA A 111 -5.31 -19.31 19.13
CA ALA A 111 -4.20 -19.13 20.07
C ALA A 111 -3.89 -20.38 20.89
N SER A 112 -4.87 -21.24 21.13
CA SER A 112 -4.70 -22.50 21.86
C SER A 112 -4.12 -23.63 21.01
N LEU A 113 -4.16 -23.49 19.68
CA LEU A 113 -3.59 -24.48 18.76
C LEU A 113 -2.06 -24.43 18.76
N PRO A 114 -1.38 -25.56 18.53
CA PRO A 114 0.05 -25.55 18.31
C PRO A 114 0.38 -24.72 17.06
N GLY A 115 1.35 -23.82 17.17
CA GLY A 115 1.83 -23.04 16.03
C GLY A 115 2.50 -23.90 14.97
N PRO A 116 2.75 -23.33 13.77
CA PRO A 116 3.44 -24.02 12.69
C PRO A 116 4.84 -24.50 13.10
N ASP A 117 5.19 -25.71 12.64
CA ASP A 117 6.55 -26.27 12.72
C ASP A 117 7.42 -25.63 11.62
N ILE A 118 8.73 -25.47 11.86
CA ILE A 118 9.71 -24.96 10.88
C ILE A 118 9.62 -25.67 9.52
N ASN A 119 9.17 -26.93 9.49
CA ASN A 119 9.06 -27.75 8.29
C ASN A 119 7.73 -27.58 7.54
N THR A 120 6.79 -26.78 8.07
CA THR A 120 5.46 -26.58 7.46
C THR A 120 5.41 -25.42 6.47
N ASN A 121 6.49 -24.63 6.38
CA ASN A 121 6.62 -23.54 5.43
C ASN A 121 7.12 -24.03 4.05
N PRO A 122 6.63 -23.44 2.94
CA PRO A 122 7.18 -23.72 1.61
C PRO A 122 8.65 -23.31 1.50
N GLU A 123 9.32 -23.73 0.43
CA GLU A 123 10.72 -23.38 0.17
C GLU A 123 10.97 -21.87 0.31
N PRO A 124 12.18 -21.45 0.72
CA PRO A 124 12.52 -20.03 0.89
C PRO A 124 12.14 -19.26 -0.37
N VAL A 125 11.42 -18.15 -0.21
CA VAL A 125 11.14 -17.31 -1.38
C VAL A 125 12.46 -16.66 -1.77
N LYS A 126 12.90 -16.96 -2.99
CA LYS A 126 14.21 -16.55 -3.48
C LYS A 126 14.20 -15.05 -3.72
N VAL A 127 15.28 -14.38 -3.35
CA VAL A 127 15.63 -13.11 -3.99
C VAL A 127 15.62 -13.41 -5.48
N ALA A 128 14.89 -12.63 -6.28
CA ALA A 128 15.15 -12.67 -7.71
C ALA A 128 16.64 -12.32 -7.84
N GLU A 129 17.48 -13.28 -8.21
CA GLU A 129 18.82 -12.96 -8.70
C GLU A 129 18.58 -11.92 -9.77
N GLU A 130 19.18 -10.73 -9.60
CA GLU A 130 19.18 -9.69 -10.61
C GLU A 130 19.50 -10.38 -11.93
N PRO A 131 18.57 -10.44 -12.90
CA PRO A 131 18.90 -11.09 -14.13
C PRO A 131 19.93 -10.19 -14.79
N GLU A 132 21.17 -10.68 -14.84
CA GLU A 132 22.09 -10.38 -15.92
C GLU A 132 21.26 -10.39 -17.19
N GLN A 133 21.13 -9.21 -17.80
CA GLN A 133 20.28 -8.86 -18.94
C GLN A 133 19.85 -10.09 -19.74
N ALA A 134 18.74 -10.71 -19.32
CA ALA A 134 18.13 -11.72 -20.12
C ALA A 134 17.51 -10.96 -21.29
N GLU A 135 18.11 -11.10 -22.48
CA GLU A 135 17.47 -10.69 -23.71
C GLU A 135 16.07 -11.31 -23.71
N ALA A 136 15.07 -10.47 -23.43
CA ALA A 136 13.70 -10.90 -23.29
C ALA A 136 13.25 -11.44 -24.64
N GLU A 137 13.10 -12.76 -24.74
CA GLU A 137 12.33 -13.35 -25.81
C GLU A 137 10.89 -12.82 -25.64
N GLN A 138 10.48 -11.93 -26.55
CA GLN A 138 9.15 -11.30 -26.54
C GLN A 138 8.08 -12.40 -26.45
N ALA A 139 7.46 -12.53 -25.29
CA ALA A 139 6.23 -13.31 -25.18
C ALA A 139 5.24 -12.75 -26.20
N ALA A 140 4.71 -13.60 -27.08
CA ALA A 140 3.78 -13.17 -28.11
C ALA A 140 2.58 -12.48 -27.44
N ALA A 141 2.34 -11.21 -27.80
CA ALA A 141 1.24 -10.44 -27.26
C ALA A 141 -0.10 -11.17 -27.49
N PRO A 142 -0.99 -11.25 -26.49
CA PRO A 142 -2.34 -11.76 -26.73
C PRO A 142 -2.99 -10.94 -27.85
N ALA A 143 -3.84 -11.57 -28.68
CA ALA A 143 -4.45 -10.90 -29.83
C ALA A 143 -5.16 -9.57 -29.46
N ALA A 144 -5.67 -9.49 -28.24
CA ALA A 144 -6.29 -8.29 -27.68
C ALA A 144 -5.29 -7.13 -27.43
N ALA A 145 -4.03 -7.42 -27.07
CA ALA A 145 -2.99 -6.40 -26.87
C ALA A 145 -2.36 -5.91 -28.19
N ALA A 146 -2.44 -6.70 -29.27
CA ALA A 146 -1.91 -6.31 -30.58
C ALA A 146 -2.55 -5.02 -31.12
N ALA A 147 -3.84 -4.77 -30.81
CA ALA A 147 -4.53 -3.54 -31.20
C ALA A 147 -4.04 -2.30 -30.43
N CYS A 148 -3.53 -2.49 -29.20
CA CYS A 148 -3.01 -1.42 -28.35
C CYS A 148 -1.61 -0.95 -28.81
N ALA A 149 -0.82 -1.88 -29.35
CA ALA A 149 0.56 -1.66 -29.76
C ALA A 149 0.73 -0.55 -30.80
N GLY A 150 -0.29 -0.30 -31.64
CA GLY A 150 -0.25 0.74 -32.68
C GLY A 150 -0.06 2.16 -32.11
N CYS A 151 -0.49 2.41 -30.88
CA CYS A 151 -0.31 3.70 -30.21
C CYS A 151 0.61 3.59 -28.98
N HIS A 152 0.46 2.53 -28.20
CA HIS A 152 1.22 2.36 -26.95
C HIS A 152 2.57 1.67 -27.13
N GLY A 153 2.91 1.22 -28.35
CA GLY A 153 4.12 0.47 -28.65
C GLY A 153 3.96 -1.04 -28.43
N ALA A 154 4.74 -1.84 -29.16
CA ALA A 154 4.68 -3.30 -29.09
C ALA A 154 4.98 -3.83 -27.68
N THR A 155 5.95 -3.21 -27.00
CA THR A 155 6.32 -3.48 -25.60
C THR A 155 5.59 -2.57 -24.61
N GLY A 156 4.67 -1.73 -25.06
CA GLY A 156 3.99 -0.77 -24.19
C GLY A 156 4.80 0.50 -23.88
N VAL A 157 5.94 0.69 -24.54
CA VAL A 157 6.69 1.95 -24.53
C VAL A 157 6.22 2.81 -25.70
N SER A 158 5.50 3.89 -25.42
CA SER A 158 4.99 4.78 -26.48
C SER A 158 6.03 5.83 -26.86
N ALA A 159 6.19 6.04 -28.16
CA ALA A 159 6.95 7.16 -28.72
C ALA A 159 6.04 8.30 -29.22
N LEU A 160 4.72 8.16 -29.06
CA LEU A 160 3.75 9.14 -29.53
C LEU A 160 3.45 10.18 -28.44
N PRO A 161 3.73 11.48 -28.66
CA PRO A 161 3.42 12.51 -27.68
C PRO A 161 1.94 12.50 -27.28
N GLY A 162 1.68 12.59 -25.98
CA GLY A 162 0.34 12.55 -25.40
C GLY A 162 -0.25 11.14 -25.27
N THR A 163 0.46 10.11 -25.73
CA THR A 163 0.08 8.70 -25.54
C THR A 163 0.90 8.10 -24.42
N PRO A 164 0.27 7.52 -23.39
CA PRO A 164 1.03 7.01 -22.26
C PRO A 164 1.74 5.70 -22.57
N SER A 165 2.91 5.49 -21.98
CA SER A 165 3.55 4.19 -21.88
C SER A 165 2.83 3.32 -20.85
N LEU A 166 2.47 2.10 -21.26
CA LEU A 166 1.82 1.07 -20.48
C LEU A 166 2.80 0.13 -19.78
N ALA A 167 4.00 -0.03 -20.34
CA ALA A 167 5.07 -0.86 -19.79
C ALA A 167 5.37 -0.47 -18.33
N ALA A 168 5.62 -1.46 -17.49
CA ALA A 168 5.98 -1.28 -16.09
C ALA A 168 4.97 -0.43 -15.27
N LEU A 169 3.69 -0.37 -15.69
CA LEU A 169 2.60 0.06 -14.80
C LEU A 169 2.02 -1.17 -14.10
N SER A 170 1.55 -1.00 -12.87
CA SER A 170 0.97 -2.13 -12.14
C SER A 170 -0.24 -2.68 -12.87
N LYS A 171 -0.35 -4.01 -12.91
CA LYS A 171 -1.48 -4.73 -13.49
C LYS A 171 -2.82 -4.18 -13.01
N ASP A 172 -3.00 -4.03 -11.69
CA ASP A 172 -4.29 -3.60 -11.14
C ASP A 172 -4.64 -2.17 -11.55
N TYR A 173 -3.66 -1.27 -11.60
CA TYR A 173 -3.85 0.07 -12.16
C TYR A 173 -4.27 0.01 -13.64
N LEU A 174 -3.65 -0.83 -14.46
CA LEU A 174 -4.00 -0.97 -15.87
C LEU A 174 -5.44 -1.51 -16.04
N VAL A 175 -5.85 -2.48 -15.22
CA VAL A 175 -7.22 -2.98 -15.18
C VAL A 175 -8.19 -1.87 -14.81
N ALA A 176 -7.91 -1.16 -13.71
CA ALA A 176 -8.76 -0.08 -13.21
C ALA A 176 -8.88 1.07 -14.21
N ALA A 177 -7.77 1.51 -14.79
CA ALA A 177 -7.73 2.57 -15.80
C ALA A 177 -8.52 2.19 -17.07
N THR A 178 -8.38 0.95 -17.53
CA THR A 178 -9.11 0.45 -18.71
C THR A 178 -10.62 0.41 -18.45
N LYS A 179 -11.03 -0.03 -17.26
CA LYS A 179 -12.43 -0.01 -16.83
C LYS A 179 -12.98 1.41 -16.72
N ALA A 180 -12.21 2.35 -16.17
CA ALA A 180 -12.61 3.76 -16.06
C ALA A 180 -12.84 4.43 -17.43
N TYR A 181 -12.06 4.08 -18.46
CA TYR A 181 -12.34 4.51 -19.84
C TYR A 181 -13.64 3.90 -20.38
N LYS A 182 -13.89 2.63 -20.08
CA LYS A 182 -15.11 1.91 -20.50
C LYS A 182 -16.37 2.48 -19.85
N THR A 183 -16.30 2.86 -18.57
CA THR A 183 -17.42 3.45 -17.80
C THR A 183 -17.55 4.96 -17.98
N GLN A 184 -16.63 5.61 -18.71
CA GLN A 184 -16.58 7.07 -18.93
C GLN A 184 -16.25 7.92 -17.68
N GLU A 185 -15.85 7.29 -16.57
CA GLU A 185 -15.23 7.97 -15.41
C GLU A 185 -13.90 8.63 -15.79
N ARG A 186 -13.25 8.10 -16.83
CA ARG A 186 -12.10 8.72 -17.49
C ARG A 186 -12.45 9.04 -18.94
N LYS A 187 -12.73 10.31 -19.23
CA LYS A 187 -13.19 10.75 -20.55
C LYS A 187 -12.01 10.91 -21.52
N ASP A 188 -11.91 10.01 -22.48
CA ASP A 188 -11.09 10.18 -23.68
C ASP A 188 -11.75 9.40 -24.84
N PRO A 189 -12.17 10.06 -25.92
CA PRO A 189 -12.97 9.43 -26.97
C PRO A 189 -12.22 8.32 -27.72
N VAL A 190 -10.89 8.41 -27.80
CA VAL A 190 -10.07 7.38 -28.46
C VAL A 190 -10.04 6.13 -27.59
N MET A 191 -9.65 6.27 -26.33
CA MET A 191 -9.58 5.12 -25.42
C MET A 191 -10.96 4.52 -25.14
N ALA A 192 -12.00 5.35 -24.99
CA ALA A 192 -13.38 4.88 -24.85
C ALA A 192 -13.81 3.96 -26.00
N GLY A 193 -13.52 4.35 -27.26
CA GLY A 193 -13.82 3.54 -28.42
C GLY A 193 -13.02 2.24 -28.47
N MET A 194 -11.73 2.29 -28.11
CA MET A 194 -10.85 1.12 -28.12
C MET A 194 -11.24 0.07 -27.08
N VAL A 195 -11.71 0.48 -25.90
CA VAL A 195 -12.02 -0.44 -24.79
C VAL A 195 -13.48 -0.90 -24.75
N ALA A 196 -14.37 -0.27 -25.54
CA ALA A 196 -15.82 -0.50 -25.48
C ALA A 196 -16.20 -1.98 -25.67
N ALA A 197 -15.50 -2.68 -26.57
CA ALA A 197 -15.78 -4.07 -26.92
C ALA A 197 -14.97 -5.10 -26.11
N LEU A 198 -14.05 -4.68 -25.22
CA LEU A 198 -13.21 -5.60 -24.46
C LEU A 198 -14.02 -6.31 -23.37
N SER A 199 -13.84 -7.62 -23.23
CA SER A 199 -14.35 -8.36 -22.07
C SER A 199 -13.47 -8.12 -20.84
N ASP A 200 -13.95 -8.46 -19.64
CA ASP A 200 -13.12 -8.37 -18.44
C ASP A 200 -11.88 -9.28 -18.52
N ALA A 201 -12.01 -10.44 -19.17
CA ALA A 201 -10.88 -11.34 -19.43
C ALA A 201 -9.84 -10.72 -20.39
N ASP A 202 -10.29 -9.99 -21.42
CA ASP A 202 -9.37 -9.29 -22.32
C ASP A 202 -8.63 -8.17 -21.58
N ILE A 203 -9.32 -7.42 -20.72
CA ILE A 203 -8.73 -6.36 -19.90
C ILE A 203 -7.64 -6.92 -18.98
N GLU A 204 -7.92 -8.03 -18.30
CA GLU A 204 -6.96 -8.72 -17.42
C GLU A 204 -5.73 -9.24 -18.21
N ALA A 205 -5.96 -9.82 -19.39
CA ALA A 205 -4.89 -10.33 -20.24
C ALA A 205 -3.98 -9.21 -20.77
N ILE A 206 -4.56 -8.10 -21.24
CA ILE A 206 -3.82 -6.91 -21.71
C ILE A 206 -3.02 -6.30 -20.56
N ALA A 207 -3.65 -6.14 -19.39
CA ALA A 207 -3.01 -5.56 -18.21
C ALA A 207 -1.83 -6.40 -17.72
N THR A 208 -1.99 -7.73 -17.70
CA THR A 208 -0.91 -8.66 -17.33
C THR A 208 0.25 -8.54 -18.32
N PHE A 209 -0.04 -8.61 -19.62
CA PHE A 209 0.98 -8.53 -20.65
C PHE A 209 1.84 -7.26 -20.55
N TYR A 210 1.22 -6.08 -20.44
CA TYR A 210 1.95 -4.80 -20.37
C TYR A 210 2.63 -4.54 -19.02
N ALA A 211 2.08 -5.05 -17.91
CA ALA A 211 2.72 -4.95 -16.61
C ALA A 211 4.07 -5.70 -16.56
N GLU A 212 4.19 -6.78 -17.32
CA GLU A 212 5.39 -7.63 -17.39
C GLU A 212 6.40 -7.15 -18.44
N GLN A 213 6.08 -6.14 -19.26
CA GLN A 213 7.04 -5.63 -20.25
C GLN A 213 8.16 -4.83 -19.59
N PRO A 214 9.42 -5.05 -20.00
CA PRO A 214 10.53 -4.22 -19.56
C PRO A 214 10.30 -2.78 -20.05
N LEU A 215 10.62 -1.81 -19.20
CA LEU A 215 10.61 -0.40 -19.59
C LEU A 215 11.99 0.01 -20.08
N GLU A 216 12.02 0.57 -21.29
CA GLU A 216 13.06 1.51 -21.69
C GLU A 216 12.48 2.93 -21.54
N ASN A 217 13.20 3.85 -20.89
CA ASN A 217 12.71 5.21 -20.66
C ASN A 217 12.37 5.86 -22.02
N PRO A 218 11.09 6.18 -22.28
CA PRO A 218 10.72 6.84 -23.52
C PRO A 218 11.31 8.26 -23.51
N SER A 219 12.14 8.58 -24.49
CA SER A 219 12.60 9.95 -24.69
C SER A 219 11.46 10.76 -25.31
N THR A 220 10.70 11.47 -24.47
CA THR A 220 9.62 12.33 -24.92
C THR A 220 10.04 13.80 -24.87
N PRO A 221 9.80 14.59 -25.93
CA PRO A 221 10.04 16.03 -25.89
C PRO A 221 9.25 16.68 -24.75
N ALA A 222 9.95 17.35 -23.85
CA ALA A 222 9.35 18.10 -22.75
C ALA A 222 9.64 19.59 -22.93
N SER A 223 8.65 20.44 -22.63
CA SER A 223 8.71 21.89 -22.85
C SER A 223 8.84 22.71 -21.55
N GLY A 224 8.69 22.07 -20.39
CA GLY A 224 8.82 22.69 -19.07
C GLY A 224 10.24 22.71 -18.54
N ASP A 225 10.41 23.36 -17.39
CA ASP A 225 11.65 23.38 -16.61
C ASP A 225 11.60 22.28 -15.54
N ALA A 226 12.45 21.25 -15.70
CA ALA A 226 12.53 20.13 -14.76
C ALA A 226 12.94 20.55 -13.34
N THR A 227 13.77 21.59 -13.19
CA THR A 227 14.22 22.07 -11.87
C THR A 227 13.07 22.79 -11.15
N ALA A 228 12.33 23.62 -11.87
CA ALA A 228 11.11 24.22 -11.34
C ALA A 228 10.03 23.15 -11.04
N GLY A 229 9.99 22.10 -11.86
CA GLY A 229 9.09 20.96 -11.73
C GLY A 229 9.33 20.15 -10.47
N GLU A 230 10.59 19.85 -10.14
CA GLU A 230 10.98 19.15 -8.92
C GLU A 230 10.46 19.88 -7.68
N ALA A 231 10.67 21.20 -7.60
CA ALA A 231 10.20 22.02 -6.50
C ALA A 231 8.66 22.03 -6.40
N ALA A 232 7.96 22.13 -7.53
CA ALA A 232 6.51 22.11 -7.58
C ALA A 232 5.90 20.72 -7.31
N ALA A 233 6.66 19.65 -7.55
CA ALA A 233 6.25 18.26 -7.34
C ALA A 233 6.41 17.79 -5.88
N ALA A 234 6.96 18.62 -4.98
CA ALA A 234 7.26 18.23 -3.60
C ALA A 234 6.05 17.62 -2.85
N THR A 235 4.83 18.11 -3.10
CA THR A 235 3.61 17.56 -2.49
C THR A 235 3.14 16.26 -3.15
N CYS A 236 3.54 15.99 -4.40
CA CYS A 236 3.20 14.79 -5.15
C CYS A 236 4.01 13.58 -4.65
N ALA A 237 5.24 13.84 -4.19
CA ALA A 237 6.19 12.83 -3.73
C ALA A 237 5.66 11.94 -2.60
N GLY A 238 4.79 12.47 -1.73
CA GLY A 238 4.22 11.73 -0.60
C GLY A 238 3.37 10.52 -1.01
N CYS A 239 2.81 10.53 -2.22
CA CYS A 239 1.98 9.43 -2.74
C CYS A 239 2.62 8.74 -3.95
N HIS A 240 3.30 9.50 -4.81
CA HIS A 240 3.83 9.00 -6.08
C HIS A 240 5.34 8.68 -6.05
N GLY A 241 6.02 8.92 -4.93
CA GLY A 241 7.48 8.78 -4.82
C GLY A 241 8.21 10.07 -5.20
N ALA A 242 9.36 10.32 -4.57
CA ALA A 242 10.16 11.52 -4.80
C ALA A 242 10.64 11.64 -6.25
N ASP A 243 11.03 10.51 -6.84
CA ASP A 243 11.38 10.35 -8.25
C ASP A 243 10.17 10.01 -9.14
N GLY A 244 8.98 9.84 -8.56
CA GLY A 244 7.78 9.44 -9.28
C GLY A 244 7.62 7.91 -9.40
N ASN A 245 8.44 7.11 -8.72
CA ASN A 245 8.22 5.68 -8.57
C ASN A 245 7.41 5.41 -7.29
N SER A 246 6.15 5.00 -7.47
CA SER A 246 5.25 4.82 -6.36
C SER A 246 5.54 3.53 -5.59
N GLY A 247 5.62 3.63 -4.25
CA GLY A 247 5.64 2.47 -3.35
C GLY A 247 4.28 1.77 -3.21
N SER A 248 3.22 2.30 -3.81
CA SER A 248 1.89 1.68 -3.86
C SER A 248 1.27 1.90 -5.24
N PRO A 249 1.84 1.27 -6.29
CA PRO A 249 1.53 1.60 -7.69
C PRO A 249 0.07 1.34 -8.08
N ASN A 250 -0.62 0.46 -7.34
CA ASN A 250 -2.06 0.19 -7.50
C ASN A 250 -2.95 1.37 -7.06
N ALA A 251 -2.59 2.05 -5.97
CA ALA A 251 -3.35 3.17 -5.43
C ALA A 251 -2.89 4.50 -6.04
N ASN A 252 -1.58 4.68 -6.15
CA ASN A 252 -0.92 5.85 -6.71
C ASN A 252 -0.03 5.38 -7.86
N PRO A 253 -0.37 5.59 -9.14
CA PRO A 253 0.46 5.11 -10.24
C PRO A 253 1.83 5.80 -10.24
N SER A 254 2.87 5.09 -10.69
CA SER A 254 4.17 5.68 -10.97
C SER A 254 4.06 6.72 -12.10
N LEU A 255 4.68 7.88 -11.88
CA LEU A 255 4.76 9.01 -12.79
C LEU A 255 6.09 9.06 -13.55
N ALA A 256 7.14 8.46 -12.97
CA ALA A 256 8.46 8.40 -13.57
C ALA A 256 8.40 7.84 -15.00
N GLY A 257 9.25 8.36 -15.89
CA GLY A 257 9.43 7.88 -17.26
C GLY A 257 8.14 7.89 -18.10
N GLN A 258 7.12 8.65 -17.69
CA GLN A 258 5.88 8.81 -18.45
C GLN A 258 5.99 9.99 -19.41
N ASP A 259 5.27 9.94 -20.53
CA ASP A 259 5.25 11.05 -21.49
C ASP A 259 4.82 12.36 -20.82
N ALA A 260 5.63 13.41 -20.99
CA ALA A 260 5.40 14.72 -20.37
C ALA A 260 4.07 15.34 -20.84
N THR A 261 3.76 15.22 -22.14
CA THR A 261 2.51 15.76 -22.70
C THR A 261 1.29 15.07 -22.08
N TYR A 262 1.36 13.76 -21.89
CA TYR A 262 0.33 12.97 -21.23
C TYR A 262 0.21 13.33 -19.75
N LEU A 263 1.30 13.47 -19.01
CA LEU A 263 1.26 13.86 -17.60
C LEU A 263 0.59 15.24 -17.43
N ALA A 264 0.98 16.22 -18.24
CA ALA A 264 0.37 17.54 -18.23
C ALA A 264 -1.13 17.48 -18.58
N LYS A 265 -1.50 16.73 -19.64
CA LYS A 265 -2.91 16.50 -20.01
C LYS A 265 -3.68 15.83 -18.87
N ALA A 266 -3.11 14.81 -18.25
CA ALA A 266 -3.75 14.07 -17.16
C ALA A 266 -4.02 14.97 -15.94
N MET A 267 -3.06 15.81 -15.56
CA MET A 267 -3.26 16.78 -14.48
C MET A 267 -4.32 17.83 -14.83
N LYS A 268 -4.33 18.34 -16.07
CA LYS A 268 -5.39 19.24 -16.56
C LYS A 268 -6.76 18.56 -16.54
N SER A 269 -6.83 17.27 -16.89
CA SER A 269 -8.08 16.49 -16.83
C SER A 269 -8.62 16.28 -15.41
N TYR A 270 -7.74 16.20 -14.41
CA TYR A 270 -8.19 16.20 -13.01
C TYR A 270 -8.70 17.58 -12.58
N LYS A 271 -8.08 18.65 -13.10
CA LYS A 271 -8.44 20.04 -12.79
C LYS A 271 -9.79 20.45 -13.41
N ASP A 272 -10.10 19.96 -14.61
CA ASP A 272 -11.34 20.27 -15.33
C ASP A 272 -12.49 19.26 -15.08
N GLY A 273 -12.22 18.18 -14.34
CA GLY A 273 -13.20 17.14 -14.01
C GLY A 273 -13.53 16.18 -15.16
N SER A 274 -12.71 16.13 -16.21
CA SER A 274 -12.80 15.11 -17.26
C SER A 274 -12.23 13.75 -16.84
N ARG A 275 -11.46 13.72 -15.75
CA ARG A 275 -10.97 12.50 -15.10
C ARG A 275 -11.38 12.48 -13.63
N ASP A 276 -12.26 11.54 -13.28
CA ASP A 276 -12.79 11.42 -11.92
C ASP A 276 -11.75 10.82 -10.97
N ASN A 277 -11.58 11.46 -9.81
CA ASN A 277 -10.79 10.95 -8.68
C ASN A 277 -11.12 11.74 -7.40
N ALA A 278 -11.08 11.09 -6.24
CA ALA A 278 -11.43 11.72 -4.96
C ALA A 278 -10.38 12.70 -4.42
N VAL A 279 -9.11 12.59 -4.84
CA VAL A 279 -7.96 13.29 -4.25
C VAL A 279 -7.31 14.26 -5.24
N MET A 280 -7.02 13.79 -6.46
CA MET A 280 -6.24 14.52 -7.45
C MET A 280 -6.78 15.90 -7.84
N PRO A 281 -8.11 16.14 -7.95
CA PRO A 281 -8.62 17.49 -8.23
C PRO A 281 -8.17 18.53 -7.20
N GLY A 282 -8.10 18.15 -5.91
CA GLY A 282 -7.60 19.02 -4.85
C GLY A 282 -6.09 19.27 -4.94
N MET A 283 -5.32 18.28 -5.38
CA MET A 283 -3.86 18.39 -5.53
C MET A 283 -3.46 19.33 -6.68
N VAL A 284 -4.24 19.37 -7.77
CA VAL A 284 -3.91 20.17 -8.96
C VAL A 284 -4.64 21.52 -9.02
N ALA A 285 -5.59 21.78 -8.13
CA ALA A 285 -6.45 22.96 -8.18
C ALA A 285 -5.67 24.28 -8.19
N ALA A 286 -4.62 24.39 -7.36
CA ALA A 286 -3.84 25.61 -7.19
C ALA A 286 -2.66 25.75 -8.18
N LEU A 287 -2.36 24.70 -8.96
CA LEU A 287 -1.22 24.68 -9.88
C LEU A 287 -1.53 25.47 -11.15
N SER A 288 -0.61 26.32 -11.61
CA SER A 288 -0.73 27.00 -12.90
C SER A 288 -0.44 26.03 -14.05
N ASP A 289 -0.83 26.39 -15.28
CA ASP A 289 -0.48 25.56 -16.46
C ASP A 289 1.03 25.37 -16.59
N ALA A 290 1.82 26.40 -16.26
CA ALA A 290 3.29 26.30 -16.23
C ALA A 290 3.78 25.30 -15.18
N ASP A 291 3.19 25.28 -13.98
CA ASP A 291 3.53 24.29 -12.95
C ASP A 291 3.23 22.87 -13.42
N LEU A 292 2.09 22.66 -14.09
CA LEU A 292 1.72 21.35 -14.64
C LEU A 292 2.72 20.88 -15.70
N GLU A 293 3.14 21.75 -16.63
CA GLU A 293 4.16 21.41 -17.62
C GLU A 293 5.53 21.14 -16.98
N ASN A 294 5.90 21.91 -15.96
CA ASN A 294 7.17 21.73 -15.23
C ASN A 294 7.19 20.40 -14.46
N ILE A 295 6.15 20.09 -13.69
CA ILE A 295 6.01 18.82 -12.95
C ILE A 295 6.01 17.63 -13.92
N ALA A 296 5.28 17.75 -15.03
CA ALA A 296 5.27 16.72 -16.07
C ALA A 296 6.67 16.50 -16.67
N THR A 297 7.40 17.59 -16.93
CA THR A 297 8.77 17.53 -17.44
C THR A 297 9.72 16.87 -16.46
N PHE A 298 9.62 17.20 -15.17
CA PHE A 298 10.41 16.57 -14.09
C PHE A 298 10.20 15.06 -14.04
N TYR A 299 8.96 14.59 -13.87
CA TYR A 299 8.70 13.15 -13.75
C TYR A 299 8.95 12.38 -15.05
N ALA A 300 8.73 13.00 -16.22
CA ALA A 300 9.07 12.38 -17.50
C ALA A 300 10.59 12.14 -17.66
N SER A 301 11.42 13.00 -17.05
CA SER A 301 12.88 12.85 -17.08
C SER A 301 13.42 11.79 -16.11
N ASN A 302 12.61 11.35 -15.16
CA ASN A 302 13.02 10.35 -14.18
C ASN A 302 12.92 8.93 -14.74
N THR A 303 13.79 8.04 -14.28
CA THR A 303 13.75 6.63 -14.70
C THR A 303 12.63 5.90 -13.98
N ARG A 304 11.77 5.19 -14.71
CA ARG A 304 10.75 4.33 -14.08
C ARG A 304 11.28 2.93 -13.79
N HIS A 305 10.89 2.42 -12.64
CA HIS A 305 11.14 1.05 -12.21
C HIS A 305 9.88 0.19 -12.33
N ALA A 306 10.05 -1.13 -12.45
CA ALA A 306 8.94 -2.07 -12.50
C ALA A 306 8.08 -1.97 -11.22
N PRO A 307 6.75 -2.20 -11.30
CA PRO A 307 5.89 -2.28 -10.12
C PRO A 307 6.38 -3.40 -9.20
N GLY A 308 6.69 -3.10 -7.94
CA GLY A 308 7.30 -4.07 -7.03
C GLY A 308 8.84 -4.17 -7.12
N ALA A 309 9.47 -3.50 -8.08
CA ALA A 309 10.88 -3.09 -7.98
C ALA A 309 11.03 -1.83 -7.11
N GLY A 310 9.97 -1.44 -6.38
CA GLY A 310 9.96 -0.42 -5.34
C GLY A 310 10.74 -0.88 -4.12
N GLY A 311 12.04 -1.09 -4.33
CA GLY A 311 13.02 -1.41 -3.32
C GLY A 311 14.06 -0.32 -3.16
N GLU A 312 14.06 0.78 -3.91
CA GLU A 312 15.04 1.86 -3.70
C GLU A 312 14.41 3.24 -3.96
N ALA A 313 13.87 3.86 -2.92
CA ALA A 313 14.43 5.19 -2.66
C ALA A 313 15.93 4.94 -2.53
N GLU A 314 16.80 5.65 -3.25
CA GLU A 314 18.24 5.49 -3.10
C GLU A 314 18.61 5.73 -1.63
N VAL A 315 18.55 4.67 -0.83
CA VAL A 315 19.05 4.66 0.52
C VAL A 315 20.52 4.44 0.27
N THR A 316 21.31 5.50 0.41
CA THR A 316 22.78 5.48 0.25
C THR A 316 23.49 4.61 1.31
N ARG A 317 22.77 3.69 1.95
CA ARG A 317 23.24 2.75 2.95
C ARG A 317 23.34 1.35 2.35
N GLU A 318 24.34 0.61 2.79
CA GLU A 318 24.46 -0.81 2.50
C GLU A 318 23.28 -1.61 3.08
N ALA A 319 22.90 -2.69 2.40
CA ALA A 319 21.90 -3.62 2.89
C ALA A 319 22.34 -4.26 4.20
N LEU A 320 21.44 -4.30 5.17
CA LEU A 320 21.69 -5.00 6.43
C LEU A 320 21.34 -6.47 6.26
N SER A 321 22.08 -7.35 6.94
CA SER A 321 21.74 -8.77 6.96
C SER A 321 20.41 -9.03 7.67
N ALA A 322 19.83 -10.20 7.40
CA ALA A 322 18.62 -10.65 8.08
C ALA A 322 18.76 -10.65 9.61
N GLU A 323 19.93 -11.03 10.13
CA GLU A 323 20.23 -11.02 11.57
C GLU A 323 20.24 -9.61 12.15
N ALA A 324 20.85 -8.65 11.43
CA ALA A 324 20.89 -7.26 11.86
C ALA A 324 19.48 -6.63 11.88
N TRP A 325 18.60 -7.02 10.95
CA TRP A 325 17.19 -6.68 11.02
C TRP A 325 16.45 -7.43 12.13
N ALA A 326 16.77 -8.70 12.35
CA ALA A 326 16.16 -9.51 13.39
C ALA A 326 16.41 -8.90 14.77
N GLU A 327 17.62 -8.41 15.06
CA GLU A 327 17.91 -7.67 16.30
C GLU A 327 16.96 -6.49 16.53
N LYS A 328 16.61 -5.76 15.47
CA LYS A 328 15.69 -4.61 15.55
C LYS A 328 14.24 -5.05 15.74
N CYS A 329 13.80 -6.02 14.94
CA CYS A 329 12.45 -6.56 14.96
C CYS A 329 12.14 -7.28 16.29
N ASN A 330 13.09 -8.06 16.81
CA ASN A 330 12.96 -8.84 18.04
C ASN A 330 12.71 -7.96 19.29
N ARG A 331 13.07 -6.67 19.26
CA ARG A 331 12.76 -5.73 20.36
C ARG A 331 11.26 -5.62 20.65
N CYS A 332 10.44 -5.84 19.62
CA CYS A 332 8.98 -5.86 19.71
C CYS A 332 8.42 -7.27 19.53
N HIS A 333 8.97 -8.04 18.60
CA HIS A 333 8.45 -9.35 18.20
C HIS A 333 9.06 -10.53 18.97
N GLY A 334 9.85 -10.27 20.01
CA GLY A 334 10.49 -11.30 20.83
C GLY A 334 11.68 -11.96 20.13
N GLU A 335 12.50 -12.68 20.89
CA GLU A 335 13.65 -13.41 20.36
C GLU A 335 13.21 -14.41 19.27
N ASP A 336 13.89 -14.39 18.12
CA ASP A 336 13.53 -15.18 16.94
C ASP A 336 12.06 -15.01 16.49
N GLY A 337 11.45 -13.85 16.77
CA GLY A 337 10.07 -13.56 16.41
C GLY A 337 9.05 -14.26 17.31
N LYS A 338 9.46 -14.80 18.46
CA LYS A 338 8.62 -15.54 19.42
C LYS A 338 8.11 -14.61 20.52
N SER A 339 7.41 -13.54 20.16
CA SER A 339 6.89 -12.57 21.12
C SER A 339 6.06 -13.26 22.20
N GLU A 340 6.32 -12.93 23.46
CA GLU A 340 5.46 -13.30 24.60
C GLU A 340 4.47 -12.18 24.96
N ARG A 341 4.62 -10.99 24.33
CA ARG A 341 3.82 -9.81 24.65
C ARG A 341 2.47 -9.87 23.92
N PRO A 342 1.34 -9.85 24.66
CA PRO A 342 0.02 -9.72 24.04
C PRO A 342 -0.05 -8.47 23.14
N GLY A 343 -0.65 -8.62 21.96
CA GLY A 343 -0.75 -7.56 20.95
C GLY A 343 0.41 -7.43 19.97
N TYR A 344 1.60 -7.97 20.29
CA TYR A 344 2.71 -8.06 19.33
C TYR A 344 2.69 -9.44 18.65
N PRO A 345 2.49 -9.52 17.32
CA PRO A 345 2.36 -10.81 16.66
C PRO A 345 3.68 -11.59 16.71
N ARG A 346 3.56 -12.90 16.88
CA ARG A 346 4.65 -13.85 16.64
C ARG A 346 4.94 -13.89 15.14
N LEU A 347 6.21 -13.70 14.78
CA LEU A 347 6.72 -13.80 13.41
C LEU A 347 7.31 -15.19 13.12
N ALA A 348 7.79 -15.85 14.17
CA ALA A 348 8.33 -17.21 14.15
C ALA A 348 7.43 -18.18 13.37
N ASN A 349 8.03 -18.87 12.42
CA ASN A 349 7.40 -19.85 11.53
C ASN A 349 6.20 -19.32 10.74
N GLN A 350 6.07 -18.01 10.57
CA GLN A 350 5.13 -17.47 9.59
C GLN A 350 5.67 -17.71 8.18
N ARG A 351 4.78 -17.90 7.21
CA ARG A 351 5.22 -18.06 5.82
C ARG A 351 5.99 -16.85 5.34
N ALA A 352 7.07 -17.09 4.60
CA ALA A 352 7.90 -16.02 4.07
C ALA A 352 7.13 -15.16 3.06
N ASP A 353 6.41 -15.78 2.13
CA ASP A 353 5.57 -15.07 1.14
C ASP A 353 4.49 -14.17 1.76
N TYR A 354 3.79 -14.65 2.80
CA TYR A 354 2.86 -13.83 3.55
C TYR A 354 3.57 -12.66 4.25
N THR A 355 4.77 -12.91 4.78
CA THR A 355 5.56 -11.90 5.51
C THR A 355 6.04 -10.79 4.58
N VAL A 356 6.50 -11.13 3.37
CA VAL A 356 6.82 -10.16 2.30
C VAL A 356 5.61 -9.28 2.02
N ARG A 357 4.46 -9.89 1.70
CA ARG A 357 3.23 -9.14 1.41
C ARG A 357 2.78 -8.28 2.59
N ALA A 358 2.95 -8.77 3.82
CA ALA A 358 2.62 -8.01 5.02
C ALA A 358 3.50 -6.77 5.19
N LEU A 359 4.81 -6.89 4.93
CA LEU A 359 5.76 -5.78 5.01
C LEU A 359 5.49 -4.73 3.92
N HIS A 360 5.21 -5.17 2.68
CA HIS A 360 4.76 -4.27 1.61
C HIS A 360 3.45 -3.56 1.97
N ALA A 361 2.49 -4.28 2.56
CA ALA A 361 1.22 -3.68 2.96
C ALA A 361 1.38 -2.68 4.12
N TYR A 362 2.41 -2.80 4.96
CA TYR A 362 2.77 -1.78 5.94
C TYR A 362 3.55 -0.62 5.32
N GLN A 363 4.36 -0.82 4.27
CA GLN A 363 5.00 0.28 3.53
C GLN A 363 3.95 1.15 2.81
N GLY A 364 2.94 0.50 2.22
CA GLY A 364 1.78 1.15 1.62
C GLY A 364 0.66 1.43 2.62
N ASP A 365 -0.58 1.39 2.13
CA ASP A 365 -1.81 1.67 2.88
C ASP A 365 -2.68 0.42 3.10
N GLY A 366 -2.10 -0.77 2.90
CA GLY A 366 -2.82 -2.04 3.06
C GLY A 366 -3.04 -2.44 4.51
N ARG A 367 -2.24 -1.89 5.44
CA ARG A 367 -2.34 -2.12 6.88
C ARG A 367 -1.98 -0.87 7.69
N ASP A 368 -2.97 -0.31 8.36
CA ASP A 368 -2.76 0.84 9.24
C ASP A 368 -2.16 0.41 10.58
N MET A 369 -0.85 0.56 10.72
CA MET A 369 -0.15 0.46 11.99
C MET A 369 1.06 1.40 11.98
N SER A 370 0.93 2.58 12.59
CA SER A 370 1.92 3.66 12.52
C SER A 370 3.34 3.24 12.90
N THR A 371 3.48 2.28 13.83
CA THR A 371 4.78 1.74 14.23
C THR A 371 5.36 0.85 13.15
N MET A 372 4.60 -0.11 12.62
CA MET A 372 5.09 -1.03 11.59
C MET A 372 5.32 -0.34 10.25
N HIS A 373 4.49 0.66 9.90
CA HIS A 373 4.73 1.51 8.74
C HIS A 373 6.12 2.16 8.81
N LYS A 374 6.45 2.81 9.93
CA LYS A 374 7.78 3.41 10.12
C LYS A 374 8.92 2.40 10.10
N MET A 375 8.68 1.18 10.59
CA MET A 375 9.68 0.11 10.58
C MET A 375 9.89 -0.49 9.20
N SER A 376 8.86 -0.53 8.36
CA SER A 376 8.92 -1.11 7.02
C SER A 376 9.35 -0.12 5.95
N LEU A 377 9.05 1.18 6.10
CA LEU A 377 9.45 2.23 5.17
C LEU A 377 10.93 2.20 4.72
N PRO A 378 11.93 1.99 5.60
CA PRO A 378 13.33 2.01 5.19
C PRO A 378 13.84 0.67 4.62
N LEU A 379 13.01 -0.39 4.57
CA LEU A 379 13.43 -1.71 4.11
C LEU A 379 13.53 -1.74 2.57
N MET A 380 14.64 -2.28 2.07
CA MET A 380 14.80 -2.61 0.65
C MET A 380 14.15 -3.95 0.34
N GLU A 381 13.88 -4.22 -0.94
CA GLU A 381 13.21 -5.46 -1.36
C GLU A 381 13.99 -6.72 -0.95
N SER A 382 15.31 -6.70 -1.13
CA SER A 382 16.20 -7.78 -0.70
C SER A 382 16.13 -8.01 0.83
N GLU A 383 16.07 -6.95 1.62
CA GLU A 383 15.96 -7.03 3.08
C GLU A 383 14.60 -7.53 3.53
N ILE A 384 13.50 -7.13 2.86
CA ILE A 384 12.15 -7.66 3.11
C ILE A 384 12.14 -9.17 2.91
N GLN A 385 12.75 -9.62 1.83
CA GLN A 385 12.83 -11.04 1.47
C GLN A 385 13.69 -11.82 2.49
N ASP A 386 14.83 -11.27 2.88
CA ASP A 386 15.73 -11.85 3.87
C ASP A 386 15.09 -11.94 5.25
N ILE A 387 14.39 -10.89 5.69
CA ILE A 387 13.62 -10.87 6.94
C ILE A 387 12.54 -11.96 6.91
N ALA A 388 11.79 -12.05 5.82
CA ALA A 388 10.72 -13.03 5.65
C ALA A 388 11.25 -14.47 5.70
N ASN A 389 12.35 -14.75 5.00
CA ASN A 389 13.01 -16.05 5.00
C ASN A 389 13.66 -16.40 6.35
N TYR A 390 14.13 -15.39 7.09
CA TYR A 390 14.70 -15.58 8.41
C TYR A 390 13.65 -16.08 9.40
N TYR A 391 12.51 -15.40 9.50
CA TYR A 391 11.46 -15.76 10.46
C TYR A 391 10.68 -17.02 10.09
N SER A 392 10.61 -17.38 8.81
CA SER A 392 9.92 -18.62 8.39
C SER A 392 10.60 -19.91 8.86
N LYS A 393 11.82 -19.83 9.40
CA LYS A 393 12.63 -20.99 9.80
C LYS A 393 12.90 -21.05 11.31
N ARG A 394 12.13 -20.33 12.14
CA ARG A 394 12.49 -20.07 13.55
C ARG A 394 11.43 -20.42 14.58
#